data_AF-A0A7S0RPR1-F1
#
_entry.id   AF-A0A7S0RPR1-F1
#
_cell.length_a   1.000
_cell.length_b   1.000
_cell.length_c   1.000
_cell.angle_alpha   90.00
_cell.angle_beta   90.00
_cell.angle_gamma   90.00
#
_symmetry.space_group_name_H-M   'P 1'
#
loop_
_entity.id
_entity.type
_entity.pdbx_description
1 polymer ?
#
loop_
_entity_poly.entity_id
_entity_poly.type
_entity_poly.pdbx_seq_one_letter_code
_entity_poly.pdbx_strand_id
1 'polypeptide(L)'
;SPPAPLVTMQVGLRLGAELNTTALAAVVVDEVAALAAAANLPVSDLTVVAAEKGAGETNVTLMVTVAGAEAAAAFAALMQTQAEGALLTRLGVDPNIPP
;
A
#
# COMPACT_ATOMS: atom_id res chain seq x y z
N SER A 1 -19.56 -19.93 12.48
CA SER A 1 -18.24 -19.51 12.98
C SER A 1 -18.33 -18.07 13.46
N PRO A 2 -17.68 -17.68 14.57
CA PRO A 2 -17.57 -16.27 14.93
C PRO A 2 -16.88 -15.50 13.79
N PRO A 3 -17.20 -14.20 13.59
CA PRO A 3 -16.46 -13.38 12.65
C PRO A 3 -14.99 -13.35 13.05
N ALA A 4 -14.10 -13.53 12.07
CA ALA A 4 -12.67 -13.42 12.30
C ALA A 4 -12.35 -12.02 12.86
N PRO A 5 -11.42 -11.90 13.84
CA PRO A 5 -11.10 -10.61 14.42
C PRO A 5 -10.55 -9.68 13.34
N LEU A 6 -11.11 -8.47 13.24
CA LEU A 6 -10.62 -7.45 12.33
C LEU A 6 -9.38 -6.81 12.93
N VAL A 7 -8.31 -6.73 12.13
CA VAL A 7 -7.06 -6.08 12.51
C VAL A 7 -6.86 -4.87 11.62
N THR A 8 -6.75 -3.70 12.23
CA THR A 8 -6.45 -2.44 11.54
C THR A 8 -4.97 -2.12 11.67
N MET A 9 -4.31 -1.82 10.56
CA MET A 9 -2.90 -1.44 10.54
C MET A 9 -2.65 -0.22 9.65
N GLN A 10 -1.59 0.52 9.99
CA GLN A 10 -1.09 1.61 9.16
C GLN A 10 0.09 1.15 8.32
N VAL A 11 0.06 1.48 7.03
CA VAL A 11 1.15 1.17 6.09
C VAL A 11 1.63 2.46 5.44
N GLY A 12 2.90 2.79 5.63
CA GLY A 12 3.56 3.91 4.96
C GLY A 12 4.23 3.45 3.68
N LEU A 13 4.03 4.18 2.59
CA LEU A 13 4.62 3.92 1.28
C LEU A 13 5.42 5.11 0.80
N ARG A 14 6.67 4.86 0.39
CA ARG A 14 7.57 5.85 -0.21
C ARG A 14 7.52 5.73 -1.71
N LEU A 15 7.09 6.79 -2.38
CA LEU A 15 6.87 6.83 -3.81
C LEU A 15 7.76 7.91 -4.41
N GLY A 16 8.54 7.56 -5.45
CA GLY A 16 9.52 8.45 -6.06
C GLY A 16 8.89 9.68 -6.76
N ALA A 17 9.67 10.77 -6.81
CA ALA A 17 9.53 12.01 -7.57
C ALA A 17 8.12 12.62 -7.71
N GLU A 18 7.85 13.69 -6.96
CA GLU A 18 6.82 14.73 -7.17
C GLU A 18 5.46 14.34 -7.78
N LEU A 19 4.95 13.13 -7.49
CA LEU A 19 3.64 12.70 -7.96
C LEU A 19 2.53 13.53 -7.29
N ASN A 20 1.44 13.79 -8.03
CA ASN A 20 0.26 14.45 -7.48
C ASN A 20 -0.35 13.56 -6.39
N THR A 21 -0.38 14.05 -5.15
CA THR A 21 -0.76 13.27 -3.96
C THR A 21 -2.16 12.67 -4.02
N THR A 22 -3.13 13.34 -4.66
CA THR A 22 -4.51 12.85 -4.77
C THR A 22 -4.64 11.73 -5.79
N ALA A 23 -4.01 11.87 -6.97
CA ALA A 23 -4.01 10.82 -7.98
C ALA A 23 -3.21 9.60 -7.51
N LEU A 24 -2.11 9.84 -6.79
CA LEU A 24 -1.26 8.81 -6.23
C LEU A 24 -1.98 7.97 -5.16
N ALA A 25 -2.74 8.63 -4.27
CA ALA A 25 -3.51 7.95 -3.23
C ALA A 25 -4.49 6.91 -3.82
N ALA A 26 -5.18 7.25 -4.90
CA ALA A 26 -6.10 6.32 -5.57
C ALA A 26 -5.36 5.13 -6.21
N VAL A 27 -4.27 5.39 -6.93
CA VAL A 27 -3.45 4.34 -7.56
C VAL A 27 -2.87 3.39 -6.51
N VAL A 28 -2.42 3.93 -5.39
CA VAL A 28 -1.88 3.16 -4.28
C VAL A 28 -2.95 2.24 -3.68
N VAL A 29 -4.17 2.74 -3.48
CA VAL A 29 -5.28 1.92 -2.98
C VAL A 29 -5.59 0.78 -3.93
N ASP A 30 -5.70 1.06 -5.23
CA ASP A 30 -5.98 0.04 -6.24
C ASP A 30 -4.89 -1.04 -6.29
N GLU A 31 -3.62 -0.64 -6.21
CA GLU A 31 -2.50 -1.58 -6.25
C GLU A 31 -2.41 -2.43 -4.98
N VAL A 32 -2.62 -1.82 -3.82
CA VAL A 32 -2.64 -2.55 -2.54
C VAL A 32 -3.79 -3.54 -2.49
N ALA A 33 -4.96 -3.17 -3.01
CA ALA A 33 -6.09 -4.07 -3.16
C ALA A 33 -5.75 -5.23 -4.13
N ALA A 34 -5.10 -4.95 -5.25
CA ALA A 34 -4.69 -5.97 -6.22
C ALA A 34 -3.65 -6.95 -5.64
N LEU A 35 -2.66 -6.44 -4.89
CA LEU A 35 -1.66 -7.25 -4.19
C LEU A 35 -2.32 -8.16 -3.13
N ALA A 36 -3.24 -7.61 -2.35
CA ALA A 36 -4.00 -8.39 -1.37
C ALA A 36 -4.81 -9.50 -2.04
N ALA A 37 -5.49 -9.18 -3.14
CA ALA A 37 -6.27 -10.14 -3.91
C ALA A 37 -5.39 -11.25 -4.51
N ALA A 38 -4.23 -10.89 -5.07
CA ALA A 38 -3.26 -11.84 -5.59
C ALA A 38 -2.71 -12.79 -4.51
N ALA A 39 -2.57 -12.30 -3.29
CA ALA A 39 -2.16 -13.07 -2.12
C ALA A 39 -3.32 -13.80 -1.40
N ASN A 40 -4.55 -13.73 -1.92
CA ASN A 40 -5.78 -14.26 -1.29
C ASN A 40 -5.99 -13.76 0.16
N LEU A 41 -5.65 -12.49 0.43
CA LEU A 41 -5.79 -11.89 1.75
C LEU A 41 -7.19 -11.26 1.91
N PRO A 42 -7.92 -11.56 3.00
CA PRO A 42 -9.27 -11.04 3.25
C PRO A 42 -9.23 -9.59 3.78
N VAL A 43 -8.85 -8.64 2.92
CA VAL A 43 -8.95 -7.20 3.19
C VAL A 43 -10.43 -6.80 3.17
N SER A 44 -10.88 -6.19 4.26
CA SER A 44 -12.28 -5.77 4.47
C SER A 44 -12.47 -4.28 4.22
N ASP A 45 -11.45 -3.48 4.51
CA ASP A 45 -11.45 -2.04 4.29
C ASP A 45 -10.03 -1.55 3.99
N LEU A 46 -9.93 -0.53 3.13
CA LEU A 46 -8.67 0.06 2.71
C LEU A 46 -8.90 1.55 2.43
N THR A 47 -8.24 2.40 3.21
CA THR A 47 -8.40 3.86 3.11
C THR A 47 -7.04 4.55 3.17
N VAL A 48 -6.91 5.71 2.54
CA VAL A 48 -5.74 6.57 2.69
C VAL A 48 -6.01 7.54 3.83
N VAL A 49 -5.14 7.55 4.83
CA VAL A 49 -5.25 8.44 5.99
C VAL A 49 -4.31 9.64 5.90
N ALA A 50 -3.23 9.54 5.13
CA ALA A 50 -2.34 10.67 4.85
C ALA A 50 -1.63 10.49 3.50
N ALA A 51 -1.35 11.60 2.82
CA ALA A 51 -0.47 11.64 1.66
C ALA A 51 0.35 12.92 1.73
N GLU A 52 1.63 12.78 2.07
CA GLU A 52 2.54 13.89 2.34
C GLU A 52 3.63 13.94 1.28
N LYS A 53 3.86 15.12 0.71
CA LYS A 53 4.94 15.33 -0.24
C LYS A 53 6.19 15.77 0.53
N GLY A 54 7.23 14.93 0.50
CA GLY A 54 8.56 15.21 1.02
C GLY A 54 9.53 15.73 -0.04
N ALA A 55 10.79 15.90 0.33
CA ALA A 55 11.85 16.32 -0.58
C ALA A 55 12.28 15.15 -1.49
N GLY A 56 11.63 15.03 -2.66
CA GLY A 56 11.94 14.00 -3.67
C GLY A 56 11.15 12.70 -3.52
N GLU A 57 10.33 12.56 -2.48
CA GLU A 57 9.46 11.41 -2.23
C GLU A 57 8.05 11.85 -1.83
N THR A 58 7.06 11.02 -2.11
CA THR A 58 5.70 11.16 -1.56
C THR A 58 5.46 9.99 -0.61
N ASN A 59 5.09 10.31 0.64
CA ASN A 59 4.75 9.35 1.68
C ASN A 59 3.23 9.19 1.72
N VAL A 60 2.72 7.99 1.45
CA VAL A 60 1.28 7.67 1.56
C VAL A 60 1.08 6.73 2.74
N THR A 61 0.26 7.14 3.69
CA THR A 61 -0.15 6.30 4.82
C THR A 61 -1.54 5.76 4.55
N LEU A 62 -1.64 4.44 4.50
CA LEU A 62 -2.88 3.69 4.34
C LEU A 62 -3.33 3.14 5.68
N MET A 63 -4.63 3.07 5.89
CA MET A 63 -5.24 2.28 6.95
C MET A 63 -5.97 1.10 6.33
N VAL A 64 -5.56 -0.10 6.73
CA VAL A 64 -6.05 -1.36 6.15
C VAL A 64 -6.67 -2.20 7.25
N THR A 65 -7.87 -2.72 7.00
CA THR A 65 -8.54 -3.67 7.88
C THR A 65 -8.55 -5.05 7.24
N VAL A 66 -8.00 -6.04 7.94
CA VAL A 66 -7.90 -7.44 7.47
C VAL A 66 -8.60 -8.37 8.45
N ALA A 67 -9.31 -9.37 7.92
CA ALA A 67 -9.97 -10.38 8.74
C ALA A 67 -8.96 -11.47 9.16
N GLY A 68 -8.68 -11.55 10.46
CA GLY A 68 -7.76 -12.53 11.07
C GLY A 68 -6.34 -12.01 11.25
N ALA A 69 -5.74 -12.32 12.40
CA ALA A 69 -4.40 -11.86 12.76
C ALA A 69 -3.28 -12.44 11.87
N GLU A 70 -3.44 -13.69 11.40
CA GLU A 70 -2.50 -14.34 10.49
C GLU A 70 -2.48 -13.67 9.11
N ALA A 71 -3.67 -13.39 8.56
CA ALA A 71 -3.81 -12.64 7.32
C ALA A 71 -3.27 -11.20 7.44
N ALA A 72 -3.50 -10.56 8.58
CA ALA A 72 -2.96 -9.24 8.87
C ALA A 72 -1.42 -9.25 8.87
N ALA A 73 -0.80 -10.25 9.50
CA ALA A 73 0.66 -10.41 9.50
C ALA A 73 1.20 -10.68 8.08
N ALA A 74 0.52 -11.54 7.30
CA ALA A 74 0.87 -11.80 5.92
C ALA A 74 0.76 -10.56 5.03
N PHE A 75 -0.28 -9.74 5.24
CA PHE A 75 -0.44 -8.46 4.56
C PHE A 75 0.70 -7.48 4.90
N ALA A 76 1.05 -7.34 6.18
CA ALA A 76 2.15 -6.49 6.60
C ALA A 76 3.49 -6.92 5.98
N ALA A 77 3.75 -8.23 5.92
CA ALA A 77 4.94 -8.78 5.26
C ALA A 77 4.91 -8.52 3.74
N LEU A 78 3.75 -8.68 3.09
CA LEU A 78 3.57 -8.37 1.67
C LEU A 78 3.89 -6.91 1.39
N MET A 79 3.36 -5.99 2.20
CA MET A 79 3.59 -4.56 2.04
C MET A 79 5.04 -4.16 2.25
N GLN A 80 5.75 -4.76 3.21
CA GLN A 80 7.20 -4.57 3.38
C GLN A 80 8.03 -5.06 2.18
N THR A 81 7.57 -6.12 1.51
CA THR A 81 8.40 -6.81 0.50
C THR A 81 8.10 -6.36 -0.93
N GLN A 82 6.84 -6.04 -1.23
CA GLN A 82 6.36 -5.87 -2.61
C GLN A 82 5.88 -4.46 -2.92
N ALA A 83 5.41 -3.68 -1.93
CA ALA A 83 4.73 -2.43 -2.24
C ALA A 83 5.67 -1.38 -2.86
N GLU A 84 6.88 -1.18 -2.32
CA GLU A 84 7.84 -0.24 -2.92
C GLU A 84 8.29 -0.70 -4.33
N GLY A 85 8.65 -1.97 -4.51
CA GLY A 85 9.13 -2.48 -5.81
C GLY A 85 8.05 -2.54 -6.90
N ALA A 86 6.84 -2.98 -6.57
CA ALA A 86 5.73 -3.10 -7.53
C ALA A 86 5.17 -1.72 -7.92
N LEU A 87 5.03 -0.80 -6.95
CA LEU A 87 4.54 0.56 -7.22
C LEU A 87 5.54 1.35 -8.08
N LEU A 88 6.84 1.25 -7.83
CA LEU A 88 7.86 1.90 -8.67
C LEU A 88 7.82 1.39 -10.11
N THR A 89 7.72 0.06 -10.28
CA THR A 89 7.66 -0.56 -11.61
C THR A 89 6.40 -0.15 -12.40
N ARG A 90 5.24 -0.02 -11.75
CA ARG A 90 3.97 0.36 -12.42
C ARG A 90 3.80 1.86 -12.64
N LEU A 91 4.36 2.69 -11.77
CA LEU A 91 4.33 4.16 -11.93
C LEU A 91 5.28 4.65 -13.03
N GLY A 92 6.01 3.74 -13.71
CA GLY A 92 6.94 4.08 -14.77
C GLY A 92 8.19 4.81 -14.25
N VAL A 93 8.41 4.81 -12.94
CA VAL A 93 9.68 5.24 -12.32
C VAL A 93 10.62 4.06 -12.43
N ASP A 94 11.31 3.97 -13.56
CA ASP A 94 12.41 3.02 -13.72
C ASP A 94 13.48 3.36 -12.68
N PRO A 95 13.82 2.45 -11.75
CA PRO A 95 14.85 2.71 -10.75
C PRO A 95 16.24 2.95 -11.36
N ASN A 96 16.43 2.72 -12.67
CA ASN A 96 17.67 2.99 -13.41
C ASN A 96 17.64 4.27 -14.26
N ILE A 97 16.58 5.07 -14.23
CA ILE A 97 16.58 6.38 -14.91
C ILE A 97 16.90 7.46 -13.85
N PRO A 98 18.13 8.00 -13.82
CA PRO A 98 18.42 9.16 -12.97
C PRO A 98 17.59 10.39 -13.41
N PRO A 99 17.32 11.33 -12.50
CA PRO A 99 16.52 12.54 -12.78
C PRO A 99 17.09 13.41 -13.89
#